data_AF-A0A961IAM9-F1
#
_entry.id   AF-A0A961IAM9-F1
#
_cell.length_a   1.000
_cell.length_b   1.000
_cell.length_c   1.000
_cell.angle_alpha   90.00
_cell.angle_beta   90.00
_cell.angle_gamma   90.00
#
_symmetry.space_group_name_H-M   'P 1'
#
loop_
_entity.id
_entity.type
_entity.pdbx_description
1 polymer ?
#
loop_
_entity_poly.entity_id
_entity_poly.type
_entity_poly.pdbx_seq_one_letter_code
_entity_poly.pdbx_strand_id
1 'polypeptide(L)'
;AEAVYKNESSGWLINQFGVTEVKVEWEYYGYKWRGYIDGEGDHLLGDLKIVADAHPRKLRYKMFDMGYDRQAAMYTLLGGRKGKQYYLCAVDRGGNVSVHEITEGVMAVAMADIEYMMGQFQRCILRDLWHMSYDFHAPHGIYKISGR
;
A
#
# COMPACT_ATOMS: atom_id res chain seq x y z
N ALA A 1 -21.92 3.75 2.15
CA ALA A 1 -21.53 4.67 3.25
C ALA A 1 -22.02 4.17 4.60
N GLU A 2 -23.32 3.92 4.78
CA GLU A 2 -23.92 3.54 6.07
C GLU A 2 -23.28 2.32 6.74
N ALA A 3 -22.93 1.27 5.98
CA ALA A 3 -22.27 0.08 6.52
C ALA A 3 -20.92 0.37 7.21
N VAL A 4 -20.17 1.36 6.72
CA VAL A 4 -18.85 1.74 7.27
C VAL A 4 -18.98 2.46 8.61
N TYR A 5 -20.03 3.26 8.78
CA TYR A 5 -20.31 3.94 10.05
C TYR A 5 -20.97 3.02 11.08
N LYS A 6 -21.71 2.00 10.64
CA LYS A 6 -22.37 1.02 11.52
C LYS A 6 -21.43 -0.08 12.02
N ASN A 7 -20.37 -0.41 11.29
CA ASN A 7 -19.37 -1.36 11.76
C ASN A 7 -18.47 -0.71 12.81
N GLU A 8 -18.33 -1.34 13.97
CA GLU A 8 -17.61 -0.79 15.13
C GLU A 8 -16.14 -0.47 14.81
N SER A 9 -15.44 -1.36 14.11
CA SER A 9 -14.01 -1.18 13.82
C SER A 9 -13.76 -0.04 12.84
N SER A 10 -14.52 0.04 11.74
CA SER A 10 -14.36 1.14 10.79
C SER A 10 -14.91 2.45 11.32
N GLY A 11 -15.99 2.42 12.11
CA GLY A 11 -16.50 3.58 12.81
C GLY A 11 -15.47 4.15 13.79
N TRP A 12 -14.84 3.29 14.59
CA TRP A 12 -13.73 3.69 15.47
C TRP A 12 -12.61 4.39 14.68
N LEU A 13 -12.14 3.78 13.59
CA LEU A 13 -11.07 4.32 12.76
C LEU A 13 -11.42 5.70 12.19
N ILE A 14 -12.60 5.82 11.56
CA ILE A 14 -13.04 7.08 10.93
C ILE A 14 -13.18 8.19 11.98
N ASN A 15 -13.67 7.87 13.18
CA ASN A 15 -13.81 8.83 14.26
C ASN A 15 -12.45 9.33 14.81
N GLN A 16 -11.33 8.69 14.45
CA GLN A 16 -9.99 9.19 14.80
C GLN A 16 -9.46 10.22 13.79
N PHE A 17 -10.08 10.37 12.61
CA PHE A 17 -9.57 11.28 11.60
C PHE A 17 -9.83 12.74 12.00
N GLY A 18 -8.75 13.51 12.17
CA GLY A 18 -8.83 14.96 12.36
C GLY A 18 -8.82 15.71 11.03
N VAL A 19 -8.18 15.14 10.02
CA VAL A 19 -8.10 15.70 8.66
C VAL A 19 -8.21 14.57 7.62
N THR A 20 -8.71 14.90 6.43
CA THR A 20 -8.88 13.96 5.31
C THR A 20 -8.22 14.49 4.04
N GLU A 21 -7.92 13.61 3.10
CA GLU A 21 -7.30 13.95 1.80
C GLU A 21 -5.99 14.75 1.95
N VAL A 22 -5.12 14.30 2.87
CA VAL A 22 -3.88 15.01 3.19
C VAL A 22 -2.85 14.79 2.10
N LYS A 23 -2.51 15.87 1.38
CA LYS A 23 -1.41 15.85 0.42
C LYS A 23 -0.07 15.68 1.13
N VAL A 24 0.73 14.74 0.66
CA VAL A 24 2.10 14.50 1.10
C VAL A 24 3.05 14.52 -0.09
N GLU A 25 4.22 15.13 0.10
CA GLU A 25 5.28 15.23 -0.91
C GLU A 25 6.64 14.99 -0.24
N TRP A 26 7.50 14.22 -0.90
CA TRP A 26 8.83 13.91 -0.39
C TRP A 26 9.79 13.59 -1.54
N GLU A 27 11.08 13.51 -1.23
CA GLU A 27 12.11 13.10 -2.19
C GLU A 27 12.68 11.74 -1.78
N TYR A 28 12.80 10.83 -2.73
CA TYR A 28 13.37 9.50 -2.52
C TYR A 28 13.97 8.95 -3.81
N TYR A 29 15.17 8.38 -3.72
CA TYR A 29 15.96 7.91 -4.88
C TYR A 29 16.22 9.00 -5.95
N GLY A 30 16.26 10.28 -5.55
CA GLY A 30 16.43 11.42 -6.46
C GLY A 30 15.16 11.79 -7.24
N TYR A 31 14.02 11.19 -6.92
CA TYR A 31 12.73 11.50 -7.52
C TYR A 31 11.83 12.22 -6.52
N LYS A 32 10.98 13.11 -7.04
CA LYS A 32 9.91 13.75 -6.28
C LYS A 32 8.68 12.85 -6.28
N TRP A 33 8.26 12.45 -5.09
CA TRP A 33 7.07 11.65 -4.85
C TRP A 33 5.95 12.52 -4.32
N ARG A 34 4.72 12.11 -4.62
CA ARG A 34 3.51 12.73 -4.10
C ARG A 34 2.44 11.68 -3.85
N GLY A 35 1.58 11.93 -2.87
CA GLY A 35 0.41 11.12 -2.58
C GLY A 35 -0.61 11.86 -1.76
N TYR A 36 -1.72 11.18 -1.51
CA TYR A 36 -2.82 11.66 -0.69
C TYR A 36 -3.19 10.55 0.30
N ILE A 37 -3.30 10.92 1.58
CA ILE A 37 -3.74 10.04 2.66
C ILE A 37 -5.23 10.32 2.88
N ASP A 38 -6.06 9.28 2.80
CA ASP A 38 -7.51 9.43 2.90
C ASP A 38 -7.94 10.03 4.25
N GLY A 39 -7.34 9.56 5.36
CA GLY A 39 -7.57 10.08 6.70
C GLY A 39 -6.33 10.08 7.58
N GLU A 40 -6.13 11.15 8.35
CA GLU A 40 -5.04 11.27 9.33
C GLU A 40 -5.61 11.71 10.69
N GLY A 41 -5.28 10.93 11.72
CA GLY A 41 -5.53 11.23 13.13
C GLY A 41 -4.22 11.50 13.88
N ASP A 42 -4.30 11.74 15.18
CA ASP A 42 -3.11 12.09 15.99
C ASP A 42 -2.04 11.00 15.98
N HIS A 43 -2.45 9.74 16.11
CA HIS A 43 -1.55 8.58 16.23
C HIS A 43 -1.69 7.57 15.09
N LEU A 44 -2.54 7.85 14.10
CA LEU A 44 -2.81 6.89 13.03
C LEU A 44 -3.04 7.56 11.67
N LEU A 45 -2.90 6.74 10.64
CA LEU A 45 -3.32 6.98 9.27
C LEU A 45 -4.38 5.94 8.89
N GLY A 46 -5.37 6.35 8.11
CA GLY A 46 -6.39 5.47 7.58
C GLY A 46 -6.49 5.60 6.07
N ASP A 47 -6.67 4.45 5.43
CA ASP A 47 -6.80 4.31 3.99
C ASP A 47 -8.07 3.50 3.67
N LEU A 48 -8.95 4.07 2.86
CA LEU A 48 -10.28 3.54 2.57
C LEU A 48 -10.28 2.91 1.18
N LYS A 49 -10.58 1.60 1.10
CA LYS A 49 -10.57 0.88 -0.17
C LYS A 49 -11.88 0.16 -0.44
N ILE A 50 -12.43 0.41 -1.62
CA ILE A 50 -13.49 -0.44 -2.15
C ILE A 50 -12.84 -1.66 -2.80
N VAL A 51 -13.24 -2.85 -2.37
CA VAL A 51 -12.68 -4.12 -2.84
C VAL A 51 -13.76 -5.05 -3.38
N ALA A 52 -13.35 -6.07 -4.14
CA ALA A 52 -14.29 -7.07 -4.64
C ALA A 52 -14.84 -7.97 -3.50
N ASP A 53 -14.02 -8.22 -2.49
CA ASP A 53 -14.35 -9.09 -1.35
C ASP A 53 -13.59 -8.59 -0.11
N ALA A 54 -14.33 -8.17 0.92
CA ALA A 54 -13.75 -7.61 2.14
C ALA A 54 -13.39 -8.69 3.17
N HIS A 55 -13.48 -9.99 2.82
CA HIS A 55 -13.14 -11.07 3.73
C HIS A 55 -11.65 -11.00 4.14
N PRO A 56 -11.31 -10.98 5.44
CA PRO A 56 -9.94 -10.73 5.92
C PRO A 56 -8.85 -11.60 5.27
N ARG A 57 -9.10 -12.91 5.15
CA ARG A 57 -8.16 -13.85 4.54
C ARG A 57 -7.86 -13.56 3.06
N LYS A 58 -8.84 -13.08 2.29
CA LYS A 58 -8.65 -12.76 0.87
C LYS A 58 -7.99 -11.39 0.73
N LEU A 59 -8.38 -10.44 1.58
CA LEU A 59 -7.79 -9.11 1.59
C LEU A 59 -6.30 -9.15 1.85
N ARG A 60 -5.81 -10.03 2.73
CA ARG A 60 -4.35 -10.18 2.97
C ARG A 60 -3.57 -10.44 1.68
N TYR A 61 -4.01 -11.35 0.82
CA TYR A 61 -3.35 -11.59 -0.47
C TYR A 61 -3.50 -10.39 -1.41
N LYS A 62 -4.68 -9.79 -1.43
CA LYS A 62 -4.98 -8.62 -2.27
C LYS A 62 -4.15 -7.40 -1.88
N MET A 63 -3.83 -7.24 -0.60
CA MET A 63 -3.01 -6.16 -0.06
C MET A 63 -1.62 -6.13 -0.71
N PHE A 64 -0.96 -7.29 -0.78
CA PHE A 64 0.35 -7.42 -1.40
C PHE A 64 0.31 -7.31 -2.94
N ASP A 65 -0.72 -7.92 -3.55
CA ASP A 65 -0.97 -7.85 -5.00
C ASP A 65 -1.15 -6.41 -5.48
N MET A 66 -1.96 -5.63 -4.75
CA MET A 66 -2.25 -4.23 -5.09
C MET A 66 -1.22 -3.23 -4.55
N GLY A 67 -0.27 -3.67 -3.72
CA GLY A 67 0.77 -2.81 -3.14
C GLY A 67 0.30 -1.86 -2.04
N TYR A 68 -0.74 -2.22 -1.28
CA TYR A 68 -1.22 -1.40 -0.17
C TYR A 68 -0.23 -1.35 1.00
N ASP A 69 0.55 -2.41 1.17
CA ASP A 69 1.70 -2.46 2.08
C ASP A 69 2.79 -1.45 1.70
N ARG A 70 3.08 -1.32 0.40
CA ARG A 70 4.01 -0.32 -0.13
C ARG A 70 3.48 1.10 0.07
N GLN A 71 2.19 1.32 -0.16
CA GLN A 71 1.55 2.62 0.13
C GLN A 71 1.70 2.99 1.62
N ALA A 72 1.41 2.05 2.52
CA ALA A 72 1.58 2.24 3.96
C ALA A 72 3.02 2.60 4.34
N ALA A 73 3.99 1.84 3.80
CA ALA A 73 5.40 2.08 4.03
C ALA A 73 5.84 3.47 3.54
N MET A 74 5.47 3.85 2.32
CA MET A 74 5.83 5.16 1.75
C MET A 74 5.27 6.31 2.59
N TYR A 75 3.98 6.29 2.95
CA TYR A 75 3.37 7.37 3.71
C TYR A 75 3.91 7.46 5.14
N THR A 76 4.09 6.32 5.80
CA THR A 76 4.51 6.29 7.21
C THR A 76 6.01 6.57 7.35
N LEU A 77 6.85 5.92 6.54
CA LEU A 77 8.30 5.94 6.73
C LEU A 77 8.99 7.08 5.96
N LEU A 78 8.45 7.48 4.79
CA LEU A 78 9.06 8.53 3.95
C LEU A 78 8.21 9.81 3.88
N GLY A 79 6.88 9.69 3.92
CA GLY A 79 5.93 10.80 3.84
C GLY A 79 5.83 11.67 5.10
N GLY A 80 6.79 11.56 6.02
CA GLY A 80 6.87 12.39 7.22
C GLY A 80 5.87 12.02 8.33
N ARG A 81 5.31 10.81 8.32
CA ARG A 81 4.34 10.32 9.34
C ARG A 81 4.88 9.20 10.22
N LYS A 82 6.19 9.22 10.44
CA LYS A 82 6.88 8.20 11.22
C LYS A 82 6.29 8.12 12.63
N GLY A 83 6.02 6.89 13.09
CA GLY A 83 5.44 6.62 14.41
C GLY A 83 3.91 6.59 14.44
N LYS A 84 3.22 6.88 13.33
CA LYS A 84 1.78 6.65 13.21
C LYS A 84 1.49 5.21 12.79
N GLN A 85 0.43 4.62 13.36
CA GLN A 85 -0.09 3.33 12.92
C GLN A 85 -0.82 3.48 11.59
N TYR A 86 -0.80 2.45 10.73
CA TYR A 86 -1.46 2.49 9.43
C TYR A 86 -2.58 1.46 9.36
N TYR A 87 -3.80 1.94 9.10
CA TYR A 87 -4.98 1.09 8.99
C TYR A 87 -5.56 1.12 7.58
N LEU A 88 -5.80 -0.06 7.02
CA LEU A 88 -6.53 -0.27 5.79
C LEU A 88 -7.98 -0.66 6.13
N CYS A 89 -8.96 0.15 5.74
CA CYS A 89 -10.37 -0.16 5.85
C CYS A 89 -10.93 -0.56 4.48
N ALA A 90 -11.23 -1.85 4.33
CA ALA A 90 -11.77 -2.40 3.11
C ALA A 90 -13.29 -2.58 3.20
N VAL A 91 -13.99 -2.21 2.13
CA VAL A 91 -15.44 -2.33 2.00
C VAL A 91 -15.77 -2.98 0.67
N ASP A 92 -16.62 -4.00 0.66
CA ASP A 92 -17.07 -4.62 -0.58
C ASP A 92 -18.46 -4.13 -1.03
N ARG A 93 -18.88 -4.59 -2.22
CA ARG A 93 -20.18 -4.21 -2.80
C ARG A 93 -21.39 -4.72 -2.00
N GLY A 94 -21.21 -5.74 -1.16
CA GLY A 94 -22.22 -6.22 -0.24
C GLY A 94 -22.32 -5.40 1.05
N GLY A 95 -21.43 -4.42 1.23
CA GLY A 95 -21.33 -3.64 2.45
C GLY A 95 -20.59 -4.37 3.58
N ASN A 96 -19.91 -5.50 3.30
CA ASN A 96 -19.05 -6.11 4.30
C ASN A 96 -17.81 -5.25 4.49
N VAL A 97 -17.31 -5.22 5.72
CA VAL A 97 -16.19 -4.38 6.13
C VAL A 97 -15.14 -5.22 6.83
N SER A 98 -13.87 -4.94 6.57
CA SER A 98 -12.78 -5.36 7.45
C SER A 98 -11.72 -4.27 7.58
N VAL A 99 -11.18 -4.12 8.78
CA VAL A 99 -10.12 -3.17 9.11
C VAL A 99 -8.86 -3.94 9.47
N HIS A 100 -7.73 -3.54 8.91
CA HIS A 100 -6.45 -4.23 9.05
C HIS A 100 -5.36 -3.24 9.41
N GLU A 101 -4.61 -3.53 10.45
CA GLU A 101 -3.36 -2.81 10.72
C GLU A 101 -2.26 -3.37 9.83
N ILE A 102 -1.56 -2.49 9.11
CA ILE A 102 -0.32 -2.82 8.41
C ILE A 102 0.81 -2.51 9.38
N THR A 103 1.48 -3.55 9.88
CA THR A 103 2.49 -3.41 10.93
C THR A 103 3.83 -2.91 10.38
N GLU A 104 4.67 -2.36 11.24
CA GLU A 104 6.02 -1.91 10.87
C GLU A 104 6.86 -3.03 10.23
N GLY A 105 6.71 -4.28 10.68
CA GLY A 105 7.40 -5.43 10.09
C GLY A 105 6.98 -5.68 8.63
N VAL A 106 5.70 -5.51 8.30
CA VAL A 106 5.22 -5.59 6.92
C VAL A 106 5.73 -4.41 6.09
N MET A 107 5.70 -3.20 6.65
CA MET A 107 6.23 -2.01 5.98
C MET A 107 7.73 -2.11 5.69
N ALA A 108 8.51 -2.70 6.60
CA ALA A 108 9.95 -2.90 6.41
C ALA A 108 10.24 -3.84 5.22
N VAL A 109 9.46 -4.91 5.06
CA VAL A 109 9.55 -5.79 3.88
C VAL A 109 9.14 -5.03 2.61
N ALA A 110 8.03 -4.28 2.68
CA ALA A 110 7.56 -3.48 1.55
C ALA A 110 8.59 -2.41 1.12
N MET A 111 9.35 -1.84 2.05
CA MET A 111 10.47 -0.93 1.74
C MET A 111 11.59 -1.61 0.97
N ALA A 112 11.96 -2.85 1.35
CA ALA A 112 12.94 -3.62 0.59
C ALA A 112 12.46 -3.89 -0.85
N ASP A 113 11.17 -4.18 -1.03
CA ASP A 113 10.57 -4.34 -2.36
C ASP A 113 10.60 -3.03 -3.16
N ILE A 114 10.29 -1.90 -2.53
CA ILE A 114 10.37 -0.57 -3.15
C ILE A 114 11.80 -0.27 -3.61
N GLU A 115 12.80 -0.51 -2.76
CA GLU A 115 14.21 -0.30 -3.08
C GLU A 115 14.65 -1.18 -4.26
N TYR A 116 14.26 -2.46 -4.26
CA TYR A 116 14.52 -3.36 -5.38
C TYR A 116 13.90 -2.83 -6.69
N MET A 117 12.62 -2.43 -6.64
CA MET A 117 11.92 -1.86 -7.80
C MET A 117 12.56 -0.58 -8.30
N MET A 118 13.01 0.30 -7.41
CA MET A 118 13.72 1.53 -7.78
C MET A 118 15.05 1.23 -8.47
N GLY A 119 15.78 0.22 -7.99
CA GLY A 119 16.97 -0.27 -8.68
C GLY A 119 16.67 -0.79 -10.09
N GLN A 120 15.58 -1.55 -10.26
CA GLN A 120 15.14 -2.01 -11.57
C GLN A 120 14.72 -0.86 -12.48
N PHE A 121 13.97 0.10 -11.95
CA PHE A 121 13.53 1.29 -12.65
C PHE A 121 14.72 2.11 -13.18
N GLN A 122 15.73 2.35 -12.34
CA GLN A 122 16.96 3.02 -12.75
C GLN A 122 17.72 2.24 -13.84
N ARG A 123 17.77 0.91 -13.77
CA ARG A 123 18.36 0.08 -14.84
C ARG A 123 17.63 0.26 -16.16
N CYS A 124 16.30 0.29 -16.15
CA CYS A 124 15.50 0.52 -17.36
C CYS A 124 15.77 1.91 -17.95
N ILE A 125 15.87 2.95 -17.12
CA ILE A 125 16.22 4.30 -17.57
C ILE A 125 17.60 4.35 -18.22
N LEU A 126 18.62 3.79 -17.55
CA LEU A 126 20.02 3.92 -17.98
C LEU A 126 20.36 3.08 -19.22
N ARG A 127 19.63 1.99 -19.47
CA ARG A 127 19.95 1.00 -20.50
C ARG A 127 18.86 0.80 -21.54
N ASP A 128 17.79 1.59 -21.49
CA ASP A 128 16.62 1.51 -22.38
C ASP A 128 16.03 0.10 -22.51
N LEU A 129 15.82 -0.56 -21.36
CA LEU A 129 15.40 -1.97 -21.30
C LEU A 129 13.88 -2.15 -21.27
N TRP A 130 13.09 -1.10 -21.52
CA TRP A 130 11.63 -1.14 -21.46
C TRP A 130 11.00 -2.16 -22.42
N HIS A 131 11.67 -2.42 -23.55
CA HIS A 131 11.25 -3.39 -24.56
C HIS A 131 11.23 -4.84 -24.04
N MET A 132 11.93 -5.14 -22.94
CA MET A 132 12.00 -6.49 -22.37
C MET A 132 10.70 -6.91 -21.67
N SER A 133 9.78 -5.98 -21.35
CA SER A 133 8.51 -6.30 -20.67
C SER A 133 8.74 -7.18 -19.41
N TYR A 134 7.89 -8.18 -19.17
CA TYR A 134 8.05 -9.13 -18.06
C TYR A 134 9.39 -9.88 -18.10
N ASP A 135 9.91 -10.21 -19.28
CA ASP A 135 11.15 -10.99 -19.47
C ASP A 135 12.38 -10.34 -18.84
N PHE A 136 12.32 -9.02 -18.57
CA PHE A 136 13.32 -8.27 -17.81
C PHE A 136 13.69 -8.94 -16.47
N HIS A 137 12.72 -9.58 -15.82
CA HIS A 137 12.90 -10.19 -14.50
C HIS A 137 13.33 -11.66 -14.56
N ALA A 138 13.35 -12.29 -15.73
CA ALA A 138 13.61 -13.72 -15.88
C ALA A 138 15.02 -14.00 -16.45
N PRO A 139 15.72 -15.03 -15.95
CA PRO A 139 16.93 -15.52 -16.61
C PRO A 139 16.63 -15.93 -18.06
N HIS A 140 17.34 -15.33 -19.02
CA HIS A 140 17.10 -15.51 -20.46
C HIS A 140 15.67 -15.19 -20.92
N GLY A 141 14.91 -14.41 -20.15
CA GLY A 141 13.50 -14.12 -20.45
C GLY A 141 12.55 -15.30 -20.25
N ILE A 142 12.98 -16.39 -19.60
CA ILE A 142 12.17 -17.60 -19.42
C ILE A 142 11.97 -17.88 -17.94
N TYR A 143 10.72 -17.79 -17.49
CA TYR A 143 10.33 -18.15 -16.13
C TYR A 143 10.28 -19.67 -15.98
N LYS A 144 11.07 -20.21 -15.05
CA LYS A 144 11.00 -21.62 -14.67
C LYS A 144 9.89 -21.82 -13.66
N ILE A 145 8.91 -22.66 -13.99
CA ILE A 145 7.86 -23.10 -13.05
C ILE A 145 8.23 -24.51 -12.58
N SER A 146 8.60 -24.65 -11.31
CA SER A 146 8.74 -25.96 -10.67
C SER A 146 7.43 -26.33 -9.98
N GLY A 147 7.07 -27.63 -10.01
CA GLY A 147 5.90 -28.14 -9.28
C GLY A 147 6.00 -27.85 -7.78
N ARG A 148 4.85 -27.60 -7.16
CA ARG A 148 4.72 -27.54 -5.69
C ARG A 148 4.92 -28.91 -5.07
#